data_AF-A0A8A4DYK5-F1
#
_entry.id   AF-A0A8A4DYK5-F1
#
_cell.length_a   1.000
_cell.length_b   1.000
_cell.length_c   1.000
_cell.angle_alpha   90.00
_cell.angle_beta   90.00
_cell.angle_gamma   90.00
#
_symmetry.space_group_name_H-M   'P 1'
#
loop_
_entity.id
_entity.type
_entity.pdbx_description
1 polymer ?
#
loop_
_entity_poly.entity_id
_entity_poly.type
_entity_poly.pdbx_seq_one_letter_code
_entity_poly.pdbx_strand_id
1 'polypeptide(L)' 'MQVIENTTYSDGSGWLASVRVQGGLYVCNYVANKLTVQLGPYKHPPHRPRWHIQHVTKWAEQQVAALTPEWLELHRAMYA' A
#
# COMPACT_ATOMS: atom_id res chain seq x y z
N MET A 1 -11.65 -8.69 3.80
CA MET A 1 -10.53 -8.21 2.96
C MET A 1 -9.60 -9.38 2.72
N GLN A 2 -9.17 -9.60 1.48
CA GLN A 2 -8.29 -10.71 1.10
C GLN A 2 -7.00 -10.15 0.51
N VAL A 3 -5.85 -10.48 1.09
CA VAL A 3 -4.55 -10.12 0.53
C VAL A 3 -4.26 -11.06 -0.64
N ILE A 4 -3.96 -10.49 -1.81
CA ILE A 4 -3.60 -11.24 -3.03
C ILE A 4 -2.07 -11.32 -3.14
N GLU A 5 -1.40 -10.20 -2.90
CA GLU A 5 0.05 -10.05 -3.01
C GLU A 5 0.52 -9.08 -1.92
N ASN A 6 1.70 -9.34 -1.37
CA ASN A 6 2.34 -8.52 -0.36
C ASN A 6 3.86 -8.71 -0.46
N THR A 7 4.54 -7.69 -0.96
CA THR A 7 5.96 -7.74 -1.27
C THR A 7 6.66 -6.55 -0.62
N THR A 8 7.65 -6.84 0.21
CA THR A 8 8.59 -5.86 0.75
C THR A 8 9.93 -6.07 0.07
N TYR A 9 10.44 -5.05 -0.62
CA TYR A 9 11.75 -5.16 -1.26
C TYR A 9 12.86 -4.94 -0.23
N SER A 10 13.79 -5.90 -0.11
CA SER A 10 14.83 -5.89 0.91
C SER A 10 15.84 -4.75 0.77
N ASP A 11 15.94 -4.14 -0.41
CA ASP A 11 16.80 -2.98 -0.70
C ASP A 11 16.22 -1.66 -0.19
N GLY A 12 15.00 -1.68 0.37
CA GLY A 12 14.32 -0.47 0.82
C GLY A 12 13.64 0.30 -0.31
N SER A 13 13.58 -0.22 -1.54
CA SER A 13 12.94 0.49 -2.67
C SER A 13 11.44 0.73 -2.46
N GLY A 14 10.75 -0.18 -1.77
CA GLY A 14 9.38 0.04 -1.38
C GLY A 14 8.66 -1.17 -0.80
N TRP A 15 7.42 -0.93 -0.45
CA TRP A 15 6.47 -1.96 -0.07
C TRP A 15 5.25 -1.88 -1.00
N LEU A 16 4.84 -3.02 -1.54
CA LEU A 16 3.71 -3.14 -2.45
C LEU A 16 2.76 -4.23 -1.96
N ALA A 17 1.46 -3.97 -2.03
CA ALA A 17 0.45 -4.97 -1.75
C ALA A 17 -0.80 -4.80 -2.62
N SER A 18 -1.42 -5.93 -2.96
CA SER A 18 -2.68 -6.00 -3.68
C SER A 18 -3.75 -6.68 -2.82
N VAL A 19 -4.91 -6.04 -2.66
CA VAL A 19 -5.96 -6.48 -1.73
C VAL A 19 -7.33 -6.45 -2.40
N ARG A 20 -8.13 -7.50 -2.18
CA ARG A 20 -9.52 -7.58 -2.63
C ARG A 20 -10.49 -7.26 -1.50
N VAL A 21 -11.42 -6.34 -1.77
CA VAL A 21 -12.54 -6.02 -0.87
C VAL A 21 -13.83 -5.94 -1.67
N GLN A 22 -14.81 -6.80 -1.35
CA GLN A 22 -16.14 -6.82 -1.99
C GLN A 22 -16.07 -6.79 -3.53
N GLY A 23 -15.16 -7.59 -4.10
CA GLY A 23 -14.95 -7.66 -5.55
C GLY A 23 -14.05 -6.58 -6.15
N GLY A 24 -13.76 -5.49 -5.43
CA GLY A 24 -12.82 -4.45 -5.86
C GLY A 24 -11.36 -4.80 -5.55
N LEU A 25 -10.46 -4.55 -6.51
CA LEU A 25 -9.02 -4.69 -6.35
C LEU A 25 -8.42 -3.35 -5.93
N TYR A 26 -7.66 -3.36 -4.84
CA TYR A 26 -6.93 -2.20 -4.34
C TYR A 26 -5.44 -2.47 -4.40
N VAL A 27 -4.68 -1.49 -4.85
CA VAL A 27 -3.23 -1.51 -4.90
C VAL A 27 -2.72 -0.52 -3.86
N CYS A 28 -1.81 -0.98 -3.02
CA CYS A 28 -1.18 -0.22 -1.95
C CYS A 28 0.31 -0.13 -2.23
N ASN A 29 0.85 1.08 -2.28
CA ASN A 29 2.28 1.29 -2.50
C ASN A 29 2.82 2.24 -1.45
N TYR A 30 3.89 1.86 -0.78
CA TYR A 30 4.70 2.74 0.06
C TYR A 30 6.07 2.92 -0.60
N VAL A 31 6.22 4.07 -1.24
CA VAL A 31 7.39 4.44 -2.06
C VAL A 31 7.67 5.92 -1.82
N ALA A 32 8.94 6.33 -1.79
CA ALA A 32 9.32 7.72 -1.56
C ALA A 32 8.68 8.34 -0.31
N ASN A 33 8.68 7.61 0.81
CA ASN A 33 8.09 8.00 2.08
C ASN A 33 6.57 8.32 2.02
N LYS A 34 5.88 7.85 0.97
CA LYS A 34 4.47 8.13 0.76
C LYS A 34 3.68 6.84 0.57
N LEU A 35 2.69 6.64 1.44
CA LEU A 35 1.69 5.59 1.26
C LEU A 35 0.61 6.07 0.27
N THR A 36 0.33 5.26 -0.73
CA THR A 36 -0.75 5.46 -1.68
C THR A 36 -1.63 4.22 -1.73
N VAL A 37 -2.94 4.41 -1.68
CA VAL A 37 -3.94 3.35 -1.83
C VAL A 37 -4.89 3.76 -2.93
N GLN A 38 -5.05 2.90 -3.93
CA GLN A 38 -5.82 3.19 -5.13
C GLN A 38 -6.62 1.97 -5.58
N LEU A 39 -7.72 2.20 -6.29
CA LEU A 39 -8.50 1.14 -6.89
C LEU A 39 -7.86 0.74 -8.24
N GLY A 40 -7.36 -0.49 -8.33
CA GLY A 40 -6.86 -1.05 -9.60
C GLY A 40 -7.99 -1.68 -10.43
N PRO A 41 -7.81 -1.86 -11.76
CA PRO A 41 -6.75 -1.37 -12.65
C PRO A 41 -7.11 -0.03 -13.31
N TYR A 42 -7.83 0.84 -12.59
CA TYR A 42 -8.42 2.04 -13.20
C TYR A 42 -7.45 3.22 -13.19
N LYS A 43 -7.14 3.78 -14.37
CA LYS A 43 -6.45 5.08 -14.47
C LYS A 43 -7.27 6.21 -13.84
N HIS A 44 -8.59 6.17 -14.04
CA HIS A 44 -9.56 7.07 -13.43
C HIS A 44 -10.57 6.24 -12.64
N PRO A 45 -10.48 6.21 -11.30
CA PRO A 45 -11.37 5.39 -10.50
C PRO A 45 -12.84 5.78 -10.70
N PRO A 46 -13.75 4.82 -10.93
CA PRO A 46 -15.18 5.11 -11.01
C PRO A 46 -15.69 5.70 -9.69
N HIS A 47 -16.72 6.56 -9.77
CA HIS A 47 -17.33 7.16 -8.60
C HIS A 47 -18.05 6.07 -7.78
N ARG A 48 -17.48 5.68 -6.64
CA ARG A 48 -18.01 4.65 -5.73
C ARG A 48 -17.93 5.12 -4.28
N PRO A 49 -18.77 4.60 -3.38
CA PRO A 49 -18.65 4.86 -1.95
C PRO A 49 -17.24 4.54 -1.44
N ARG A 50 -16.57 5.53 -0.85
CA ARG A 50 -15.15 5.47 -0.44
C ARG A 50 -14.92 4.79 0.92
N TRP A 51 -15.92 4.18 1.53
CA TRP A 51 -15.75 3.52 2.82
C TRP A 51 -14.77 2.33 2.75
N HIS A 52 -14.80 1.58 1.63
CA HIS A 52 -13.87 0.47 1.41
C HIS A 52 -12.42 0.94 1.35
N ILE A 53 -12.15 2.06 0.67
CA ILE A 53 -10.79 2.58 0.53
C ILE A 53 -10.25 3.07 1.87
N GLN A 54 -11.10 3.64 2.74
CA GLN A 54 -10.70 4.01 4.10
C GLN A 54 -10.28 2.78 4.91
N HIS A 55 -11.03 1.68 4.81
CA HIS A 55 -10.68 0.43 5.48
C HIS A 55 -9.35 -0.16 4.97
N VAL A 56 -9.12 -0.13 3.65
CA VAL A 56 -7.86 -0.59 3.06
C VAL A 56 -6.70 0.35 3.43
N THR A 57 -6.94 1.66 3.48
CA THR A 57 -5.94 2.66 3.89
C THR A 57 -5.48 2.42 5.31
N LYS A 58 -6.42 2.26 6.25
CA LYS A 58 -6.08 1.96 7.65
C LYS A 58 -5.29 0.66 7.80
N TRP A 59 -5.66 -0.37 7.03
CA TRP A 59 -4.89 -1.62 7.02
C TRP A 59 -3.47 -1.41 6.46
N ALA A 60 -3.32 -0.68 5.37
CA ALA A 60 -2.02 -0.42 4.74
C ALA A 60 -1.11 0.43 5.65
N GLU A 61 -1.66 1.42 6.37
CA GLU A 61 -0.94 2.18 7.40
C GLU A 61 -0.39 1.28 8.50
N GLN A 62 -1.18 0.29 8.95
CA GLN A 62 -0.73 -0.69 9.94
C GLN A 62 0.39 -1.59 9.40
N GLN A 63 0.36 -1.96 8.11
CA GLN A 63 1.44 -2.74 7.50
C GLN A 63 2.74 -1.93 7.42
N VAL A 64 2.65 -0.67 6.97
CA VAL A 64 3.82 0.22 6.91
C VAL A 64 4.39 0.49 8.30
N ALA A 65 3.53 0.67 9.31
CA ALA A 65 3.95 0.85 10.70
C ALA A 65 4.62 -0.39 11.31
N ALA A 66 4.35 -1.58 10.77
CA ALA A 66 4.96 -2.84 11.19
C ALA A 66 6.29 -3.15 10.46
N LEU A 67 6.72 -2.32 9.52
CA LEU A 67 8.03 -2.47 8.87
C LEU A 67 9.16 -2.25 9.88
N THR A 68 10.26 -2.99 9.72
CA THR A 68 11.37 -2.92 10.67
C THR A 68 12.04 -1.55 10.62
N PRO A 69 12.58 -1.05 11.75
CA PRO A 69 13.32 0.21 11.79
C PRO A 69 14.50 0.24 10.80
N GLU A 70 15.24 -0.87 10.70
CA GLU A 70 16.36 -1.05 9.76
C GLU A 70 15.92 -0.84 8.31
N TRP A 71 14.77 -1.41 7.93
CA TRP A 71 14.22 -1.22 6.59
C TRP A 71 13.78 0.23 6.36
N LEU A 72 13.16 0.87 7.37
CA LEU A 72 12.74 2.27 7.28
C LEU A 72 13.92 3.23 7.12
N GLU A 73 15.06 2.93 7.75
CA GLU A 73 16.31 3.69 7.56
C GLU A 73 16.83 3.56 6.13
N LEU A 74 16.92 2.33 5.60
CA LEU A 74 17.31 2.08 4.20
C LEU A 74 16.38 2.81 3.22
N HIS A 75 15.07 2.70 3.43
CA HIS A 75 14.08 3.37 2.59
C HIS A 75 14.24 4.88 2.62
N ARG A 76 14.38 5.48 3.81
CA ARG A 76 14.56 6.93 3.95
C ARG A 76 15.86 7.39 3.29
N ALA A 77 16.95 6.64 3.45
CA ALA A 77 18.23 6.96 2.83
C ALA A 77 18.18 6.96 1.29
N MET A 78 17.34 6.10 0.69
CA MET A 78 17.17 6.06 -0.77
C MET A 78 16.46 7.31 -1.34
N TYR A 79 15.61 7.96 -0.54
CA TYR A 79 14.77 9.08 -0.95
C TYR A 79 15.08 10.40 -0.22
N ALA A 80 16.24 10.48 0.46
CA ALA A 80 16.77 11.68 1.10
C ALA A 80 17.45 12.59 0.06
#